data_AF-A0A537XXL4-F1
#
_entry.id   AF-A0A537XXL4-F1
#
_cell.length_a   1.000
_cell.length_b   1.000
_cell.length_c   1.000
_cell.angle_alpha   90.00
_cell.angle_beta   90.00
_cell.angle_gamma   90.00
#
_symmetry.space_group_name_H-M   'P 1'
#
loop_
_entity.id
_entity.type
_entity.pdbx_description
1 polymer ?
#
loop_
_entity_poly.entity_id
_entity_poly.type
_entity_poly.pdbx_seq_one_letter_code
_entity_poly.pdbx_strand_id
1 'polypeptide(L)'
;TGPDGEKYHGWWRVIAVDPPHSLEIEDGFADDSGRPNDDLPTTSIEVRLTAATAARTRMTMTSHFASIADMEQVIAIGQDEGMAFAVGQIDAILAAPTKP
;
A
#
# COMPACT_ATOMS: atom_id res chain seq x y z
N THR A 1 -8.68 0.29 9.36
CA THR A 1 -9.11 0.89 10.63
C THR A 1 -7.91 1.56 11.26
N GLY A 2 -7.99 2.87 11.53
CA GLY A 2 -6.93 3.61 12.19
C GLY A 2 -6.86 3.31 13.69
N PRO A 3 -5.78 3.75 14.37
CA PRO A 3 -5.59 3.57 15.81
C PRO A 3 -6.72 4.18 16.66
N ASP A 4 -7.41 5.20 16.15
CA ASP A 4 -8.55 5.87 16.81
C ASP A 4 -9.92 5.22 16.51
N GLY A 5 -9.94 4.07 15.82
CA GLY A 5 -11.17 3.34 15.51
C GLY A 5 -11.90 3.83 14.24
N GLU A 6 -11.37 4.84 13.56
CA GLU A 6 -11.89 5.30 12.26
C GLU A 6 -11.73 4.21 11.20
N LYS A 7 -12.82 3.96 10.46
CA LYS A 7 -12.84 3.00 9.37
C LYS A 7 -12.62 3.71 8.05
N TYR A 8 -11.40 3.61 7.57
CA TYR A 8 -11.09 3.95 6.19
C TYR A 8 -11.39 2.74 5.31
N HIS A 9 -12.34 2.91 4.39
CA HIS A 9 -12.59 1.96 3.32
C HIS A 9 -11.65 2.28 2.17
N GLY A 10 -11.12 1.24 1.52
CA GLY A 10 -10.20 1.39 0.39
C GLY A 10 -10.42 0.29 -0.63
N TRP A 11 -9.97 0.52 -1.85
CA TRP A 11 -10.02 -0.43 -2.95
C TRP A 11 -8.68 -0.46 -3.67
N TRP A 12 -8.33 -1.64 -4.19
CA TRP A 12 -7.18 -1.81 -5.07
C TRP A 12 -7.65 -2.25 -6.44
N ARG A 13 -7.03 -1.70 -7.48
CA ARG A 13 -7.07 -2.24 -8.83
C ARG A 13 -5.68 -2.74 -9.18
N VAL A 14 -5.57 -4.05 -9.38
CA VAL A 14 -4.31 -4.64 -9.84
C VAL A 14 -4.10 -4.27 -11.30
N ILE A 15 -2.97 -3.62 -11.59
CA ILE A 15 -2.60 -3.15 -12.93
C ILE A 15 -1.69 -4.17 -13.61
N ALA A 16 -0.67 -4.65 -12.90
CA ALA A 16 0.29 -5.63 -13.42
C ALA A 16 0.84 -6.53 -12.33
N VAL A 17 1.19 -7.77 -12.69
CA VAL A 17 1.82 -8.76 -11.80
C VAL A 17 2.93 -9.46 -12.57
N ASP A 18 4.15 -9.46 -12.02
CA ASP A 18 5.30 -10.23 -12.52
C ASP A 18 5.90 -11.06 -11.37
N PRO A 19 5.45 -12.30 -11.16
CA PRO A 19 5.93 -13.11 -10.04
C PRO A 19 7.36 -13.60 -10.22
N PRO A 20 8.20 -13.60 -9.16
CA PRO A 20 7.98 -13.03 -7.83
C PRO A 20 8.53 -11.59 -7.68
N HIS A 21 8.74 -10.87 -8.78
CA HIS A 21 9.57 -9.66 -8.83
C HIS A 21 8.80 -8.35 -8.62
N SER A 22 7.56 -8.22 -9.12
CA SER A 22 6.82 -6.97 -8.98
C SER A 22 5.30 -7.10 -8.97
N LEU A 23 4.66 -6.10 -8.37
CA LEU A 23 3.22 -5.89 -8.33
C LEU A 23 2.95 -4.40 -8.53
N GLU A 24 2.07 -4.05 -9.46
CA GLU A 24 1.60 -2.68 -9.67
C GLU A 24 0.10 -2.60 -9.38
N ILE A 25 -0.27 -1.63 -8.55
CA ILE A 25 -1.65 -1.39 -8.15
C ILE A 25 -2.00 0.09 -8.26
N GLU A 26 -3.27 0.36 -8.49
CA GLU A 26 -3.88 1.64 -8.16
C GLU A 26 -4.65 1.49 -6.85
N ASP A 27 -4.33 2.33 -5.88
CA ASP A 27 -4.94 2.41 -4.56
C ASP A 27 -5.83 3.66 -4.48
N GLY A 28 -7.00 3.49 -3.86
CA GLY A 28 -7.94 4.60 -3.67
C GLY A 28 -8.83 4.38 -2.47
N PHE A 29 -9.40 5.49 -1.99
CA PHE A 29 -10.34 5.49 -0.89
C PHE A 29 -11.75 5.13 -1.37
N ALA A 30 -12.51 4.50 -0.49
CA ALA A 30 -13.92 4.20 -0.70
C ALA A 30 -14.78 4.87 0.38
N ASP A 31 -16.04 5.10 0.05
CA ASP A 31 -17.07 5.52 1.00
C ASP A 31 -17.52 4.35 1.90
N ASP A 32 -18.42 4.62 2.86
CA ASP A 32 -18.99 3.61 3.77
C ASP A 32 -19.75 2.48 3.06
N SER A 33 -20.14 2.69 1.78
CA SER A 33 -20.78 1.67 0.95
C SER A 33 -19.79 0.82 0.15
N GLY A 34 -18.49 1.12 0.25
CA GLY A 34 -17.41 0.45 -0.47
C GLY A 34 -17.26 0.92 -1.93
N ARG A 35 -17.90 2.03 -2.32
CA ARG A 35 -17.74 2.61 -3.66
C ARG A 35 -16.55 3.58 -3.68
N PRO A 36 -15.83 3.73 -4.81
CA PRO A 36 -14.77 4.72 -4.92
C PRO A 36 -15.24 6.11 -4.49
N ASN A 37 -14.44 6.77 -3.68
CA ASN A 37 -14.67 8.15 -3.28
C ASN A 37 -13.94 9.07 -4.28
N ASP A 38 -14.69 9.62 -5.24
CA ASP A 38 -14.15 10.49 -6.30
C ASP A 38 -13.65 11.85 -5.77
N ASP A 39 -13.95 12.21 -4.52
CA ASP A 39 -13.43 13.42 -3.87
C ASP A 39 -12.00 13.26 -3.33
N LEU A 40 -11.48 12.03 -3.30
CA LEU A 40 -10.13 11.72 -2.85
C LEU A 40 -9.28 11.19 -4.02
N PRO A 41 -8.02 11.62 -4.15
CA PRO A 41 -7.16 11.18 -5.23
C PRO A 41 -6.77 9.70 -5.11
N THR A 42 -6.45 9.08 -6.23
CA THR A 42 -5.84 7.75 -6.28
C THR A 42 -4.31 7.84 -6.28
N THR A 43 -3.67 6.76 -5.84
CA THR A 43 -2.21 6.60 -5.85
C THR A 43 -1.85 5.37 -6.67
N SER A 44 -0.94 5.51 -7.64
CA SER A 44 -0.31 4.33 -8.28
C SER A 44 0.87 3.86 -7.42
N ILE A 45 0.95 2.57 -7.12
CA ILE A 45 1.99 1.98 -6.28
C ILE A 45 2.66 0.84 -7.06
N GLU A 46 3.96 0.97 -7.28
CA GLU A 46 4.83 -0.11 -7.76
C GLU A 46 5.55 -0.75 -6.56
N VAL A 47 5.38 -2.05 -6.38
CA VAL A 47 6.17 -2.87 -5.46
C VAL A 47 7.19 -3.66 -6.26
N ARG A 48 8.47 -3.56 -5.88
CA ARG A 48 9.58 -4.30 -6.49
C ARG A 48 10.35 -5.09 -5.44
N LEU A 49 10.53 -6.38 -5.71
CA LEU A 49 11.29 -7.33 -4.89
C LEU A 49 12.59 -7.68 -5.59
N THR A 50 13.70 -7.47 -4.91
CA THR A 50 15.05 -7.76 -5.41
C THR A 50 15.85 -8.55 -4.37
N ALA A 51 16.82 -9.34 -4.81
CA ALA A 51 17.74 -10.00 -3.90
C ALA A 51 18.66 -8.95 -3.24
N ALA A 52 18.58 -8.82 -1.92
CA ALA A 52 19.55 -8.06 -1.13
C ALA A 52 20.80 -8.91 -0.85
N THR A 53 20.58 -10.20 -0.59
CA THR A 53 21.60 -11.27 -0.52
C THR A 53 20.97 -12.57 -1.02
N ALA A 54 21.72 -13.68 -1.03
CA ALA A 54 21.18 -14.99 -1.38
C ALA A 54 20.01 -15.45 -0.47
N ALA A 55 19.86 -14.89 0.73
CA ALA A 55 18.84 -15.28 1.71
C ALA A 55 17.94 -14.11 2.14
N ARG A 56 18.06 -12.93 1.54
CA ARG A 56 17.29 -11.73 1.92
C ARG A 56 16.73 -11.01 0.71
N THR A 57 15.52 -10.49 0.86
CA THR A 57 14.85 -9.67 -0.14
C THR A 57 14.89 -8.20 0.28
N ARG A 58 15.12 -7.31 -0.69
CA ARG A 58 14.82 -5.88 -0.57
C ARG A 58 13.52 -5.60 -1.30
N MET A 59 12.53 -5.10 -0.56
CA MET A 59 11.30 -4.56 -1.09
C MET A 59 11.43 -3.04 -1.22
N THR A 60 11.13 -2.51 -2.40
CA THR A 60 10.96 -1.08 -2.65
C THR A 60 9.53 -0.84 -3.07
N MET A 61 8.85 0.11 -2.42
CA MET A 61 7.52 0.57 -2.80
C MET A 61 7.66 2.01 -3.32
N THR A 62 7.14 2.28 -4.50
CA THR A 62 7.17 3.61 -5.12
C THR A 62 5.75 4.06 -5.40
N SER A 63 5.33 5.13 -4.72
CA SER A 63 4.03 5.76 -4.90
C SER A 63 4.13 6.94 -5.87
N HIS A 64 3.24 6.96 -6.86
CA HIS A 64 3.10 8.01 -7.84
C HIS A 64 1.75 8.73 -7.64
N PHE A 65 1.80 10.05 -7.56
CA PHE A 65 0.65 10.93 -7.40
C PHE A 65 0.45 11.75 -8.67
N ALA A 66 -0.80 12.08 -8.99
CA ALA A 66 -1.12 12.88 -10.17
C ALA A 66 -0.60 14.33 -10.07
N SER A 67 -0.53 14.88 -8.85
CA SER A 67 0.01 16.20 -8.57
C SER A 67 0.62 16.30 -7.16
N ILE A 68 1.35 17.39 -6.89
CA ILE A 68 1.85 17.70 -5.54
C ILE A 68 0.68 17.91 -4.57
N ALA A 69 -0.40 18.58 -5.00
CA ALA A 69 -1.56 18.82 -4.15
C ALA A 69 -2.24 17.50 -3.73
N ASP A 70 -2.35 16.54 -4.66
CA ASP A 70 -2.89 15.21 -4.35
C ASP A 70 -2.00 14.46 -3.36
N MET A 71 -0.67 14.54 -3.54
CA MET A 71 0.31 13.97 -2.61
C MET A 71 0.16 14.57 -1.21
N GLU A 72 0.07 15.89 -1.10
CA GLU A 72 -0.10 16.59 0.18
C GLU A 72 -1.42 16.18 0.86
N GLN A 73 -2.50 16.04 0.07
CA GLN A 73 -3.81 15.64 0.59
C GLN A 73 -3.78 14.21 1.16
N VAL A 74 -3.23 13.23 0.44
CA VAL A 74 -3.18 11.83 0.95
C VAL A 74 -2.23 11.67 2.13
N ILE A 75 -1.12 12.42 2.16
CA ILE A 75 -0.23 12.46 3.32
C ILE A 75 -0.96 13.07 4.52
N ALA A 76 -1.73 14.14 4.34
CA ALA A 76 -2.51 14.75 5.41
C ALA A 76 -3.58 13.82 6.02
N ILE A 77 -4.06 12.84 5.24
CA ILE A 77 -5.00 11.80 5.69
C ILE A 77 -4.26 10.63 6.39
N GLY A 78 -2.93 10.65 6.42
CA GLY A 78 -2.09 9.68 7.15
C GLY A 78 -1.70 8.45 6.35
N GLN A 79 -1.70 8.53 5.01
CA GLN A 79 -1.30 7.40 4.15
C GLN A 79 0.15 6.96 4.41
N ASP A 80 1.07 7.90 4.65
CA ASP A 80 2.49 7.63 4.91
C ASP A 80 2.70 6.91 6.24
N GLU A 81 2.06 7.37 7.31
CA GLU A 81 2.08 6.71 8.61
C GLU A 81 1.45 5.30 8.52
N GLY A 82 0.28 5.20 7.89
CA GLY A 82 -0.41 3.92 7.67
C GLY A 82 0.45 2.92 6.90
N MET A 83 1.13 3.37 5.85
CA MET A 83 2.05 2.53 5.06
C MET A 83 3.25 2.10 5.88
N ALA A 84 3.86 3.00 6.67
CA ALA A 84 4.99 2.67 7.54
C ALA A 84 4.60 1.61 8.59
N PHE A 85 3.42 1.74 9.21
CA PHE A 85 2.89 0.74 10.13
C PHE A 85 2.70 -0.61 9.44
N ALA A 86 2.09 -0.63 8.25
CA ALA A 86 1.85 -1.86 7.49
C ALA A 86 3.15 -2.57 7.10
N VAL A 87 4.13 -1.85 6.55
CA VAL A 87 5.45 -2.40 6.20
C VAL A 87 6.16 -2.93 7.45
N GLY A 88 6.02 -2.27 8.60
CA GLY A 88 6.58 -2.72 9.87
C GLY A 88 6.02 -4.07 10.37
N GLN A 89 4.85 -4.49 9.91
CA GLN A 89 4.28 -5.80 10.27
C GLN A 89 4.81 -6.96 9.40
N ILE A 90 5.44 -6.67 8.25
CA ILE A 90 5.84 -7.70 7.28
C ILE A 90 6.82 -8.71 7.89
N ASP A 91 7.80 -8.24 8.66
CA ASP A 91 8.80 -9.12 9.29
C ASP A 91 8.15 -10.13 10.24
N ALA A 92 7.15 -9.70 11.02
CA ALA A 92 6.41 -10.58 11.93
C ALA A 92 5.59 -11.62 11.16
N ILE A 93 4.96 -11.23 10.03
CA ILE A 93 4.18 -12.13 9.17
C ILE A 93 5.09 -13.18 8.53
N LEU A 94 6.26 -12.78 8.02
CA LEU A 94 7.21 -13.69 7.38
C LEU A 94 7.90 -14.63 8.38
N ALA A 95 8.07 -14.20 9.63
CA ALA A 95 8.62 -15.03 10.70
C ALA A 95 7.59 -15.97 11.33
N ALA A 96 6.29 -15.72 11.13
CA ALA A 96 5.24 -16.58 11.65
C ALA A 96 5.32 -17.98 11.02
N PRO A 97 5.06 -19.05 11.79
CA PRO A 97 5.08 -20.40 11.25
C PRO A 97 4.05 -20.52 10.12
N THR A 98 4.47 -20.99 8.95
CA THR A 98 3.54 -21.26 7.85
C THR A 98 2.57 -22.34 8.31
N LYS A 99 1.27 -22.03 8.28
CA LYS A 99 0.23 -23.02 8.53
C LYS A 99 0.46 -24.20 7.57
N PRO A 100 0.45 -25.45 8.06
CA PRO A 100 0.69 -26.62 7.22
C PRO A 100 -0.35 -26.77 6.11
#